data_AF-A0AAV9ZWY6-F1
#
_entry.id   AF-A0AAV9ZWY6-F1
#
_cell.length_a   1.000
_cell.length_b   1.000
_cell.length_c   1.000
_cell.angle_alpha   90.00
_cell.angle_beta   90.00
_cell.angle_gamma   90.00
#
_symmetry.space_group_name_H-M   'P 1'
#
loop_
_entity.id
_entity.type
_entity.pdbx_description
1 polymer ?
#
loop_
_entity_poly.entity_id
_entity_poly.type
_entity_poly.pdbx_seq_one_letter_code
_entity_poly.pdbx_strand_id
1 'polypeptide(L)'
;VVPQKPLLDDYLYAPEELSSAPMPIYSTLSPPSPHPNDPLPPKHFLYPQAPVFTLRKTSAYYRGYVYVAPYSREDSIATDHYRMLRVAPPSQLTPKRVDGIDGPQYLHEPVPGCVQMVPGVPYAFEIDGDPNELHTIGAAFTFQSLRFDPDFWDIYKDTLLVIKGLRGCRKAGNTDAVFPITHWPIRTNDRSPATAPAGSKTGSYNLASTLLKGNGPGVVLPAAQVDMQDFSAQVSTVLQAASRLRRRLLRKTLSKAEFELLEFNCDDMNVVGFGGLEPTNATGSQLNLSSLGDLFKNLGIQGSPHADSNDEETARTHFMMAVDLPPNSNPGAFLLARAGLYVREVNCWIIHLVFDGTDIHSGFEPSTLLTREELKHWVETELETAWRHSEISRIGLVSYSMRSAHNRDTYMSMTPSVRFGNCGPELPPKQRFRDYATHGQEILGGQEAWANRMGRELVAQLWNGLQQCNLDLGVDVDTLSQSISFKGPEGNSVQLEPLPLHPLLDREKISRMRSQFEY
;
A
#
# COMPACT_ATOMS: atom_id res chain seq x y z
N VAL A 1 23.00 -18.10 21.12
CA VAL A 1 23.88 -17.44 20.12
C VAL A 1 23.54 -15.96 20.22
N VAL A 2 24.51 -15.08 20.47
CA VAL A 2 24.25 -13.64 20.41
C VAL A 2 23.95 -13.33 18.94
N PRO A 3 22.76 -12.83 18.58
CA PRO A 3 22.48 -12.52 17.20
C PRO A 3 23.52 -11.51 16.72
N GLN A 4 24.14 -11.79 15.57
CA GLN A 4 25.04 -10.84 14.93
C GLN A 4 24.17 -9.78 14.28
N LYS A 5 24.33 -8.51 14.68
CA LYS A 5 23.78 -7.39 13.91
C LYS A 5 24.22 -7.61 12.45
N PRO A 6 23.31 -7.49 11.47
CA PRO A 6 23.67 -7.66 10.07
C PRO A 6 24.79 -6.69 9.75
N LEU A 7 25.83 -7.18 9.06
CA LEU A 7 26.86 -6.29 8.55
C LEU A 7 26.20 -5.46 7.45
N LEU A 8 26.06 -4.15 7.67
CA LEU A 8 25.43 -3.24 6.71
C LEU A 8 26.02 -3.31 5.30
N ASP A 9 27.28 -3.73 5.21
CA ASP A 9 28.02 -3.89 3.97
C ASP A 9 27.35 -4.88 2.99
N ASP A 10 26.54 -5.83 3.50
CA ASP A 10 25.79 -6.78 2.66
C ASP A 10 24.58 -6.12 1.97
N TYR A 11 24.10 -4.97 2.47
CA TYR A 11 22.85 -4.34 2.07
C TYR A 11 23.04 -2.93 1.49
N LEU A 12 23.98 -2.80 0.55
CA LEU A 12 24.20 -1.56 -0.19
C LEU A 12 23.85 -1.75 -1.68
N TYR A 13 23.21 -0.75 -2.28
CA TYR A 13 23.03 -0.71 -3.73
C TYR A 13 24.38 -0.47 -4.41
N ALA A 14 24.65 -1.26 -5.46
CA ALA A 14 25.83 -1.01 -6.28
C ALA A 14 25.68 0.33 -7.03
N PRO A 15 26.78 1.03 -7.37
CA PRO A 15 26.71 2.32 -8.05
C PRO A 15 25.84 2.33 -9.32
N GLU A 16 25.86 1.24 -10.09
CA GLU A 16 25.06 1.02 -11.29
C GLU A 16 23.56 0.79 -11.03
N GLU A 17 23.19 0.41 -9.81
CA GLU A 17 21.79 0.27 -9.40
C GLU A 17 21.18 1.60 -8.98
N LEU A 18 21.99 2.60 -8.63
CA LEU A 18 21.51 3.87 -8.08
C LEU A 18 20.76 4.71 -9.12
N SER A 19 19.74 5.42 -8.65
CA SER A 19 18.98 6.38 -9.46
C SER A 19 19.86 7.52 -9.97
N SER A 20 19.56 8.01 -11.17
CA SER A 20 20.19 9.21 -11.75
C SER A 20 19.57 10.53 -11.27
N ALA A 21 18.59 10.48 -10.36
CA ALA A 21 17.90 11.67 -9.89
C ALA A 21 18.85 12.68 -9.24
N PRO A 22 18.66 13.99 -9.53
CA PRO A 22 19.46 15.01 -8.88
C PRO A 22 19.18 15.04 -7.39
N MET A 23 20.22 15.30 -6.59
CA MET A 23 20.04 15.52 -5.16
C MET A 23 19.08 16.69 -4.89
N PRO A 24 18.31 16.63 -3.80
CA PRO A 24 17.52 17.76 -3.34
C PRO A 24 18.35 19.02 -3.11
N ILE A 25 17.76 20.18 -3.37
CA ILE A 25 18.42 21.49 -3.22
C ILE A 25 18.74 21.78 -1.74
N TYR A 26 17.84 21.40 -0.84
CA TYR A 26 17.98 21.66 0.59
C TYR A 26 18.74 20.52 1.26
N SER A 27 19.81 20.84 2.00
CA SER A 27 20.53 19.85 2.82
C SER A 27 19.81 19.57 4.14
N THR A 28 18.88 20.43 4.53
CA THR A 28 18.18 20.37 5.81
C THR A 28 16.76 20.86 5.61
N LEU A 29 15.79 20.16 6.21
CA LEU A 29 14.39 20.55 6.26
C LEU A 29 13.98 20.71 7.73
N SER A 30 13.59 21.93 8.07
CA SER A 30 13.08 22.25 9.40
C SER A 30 11.59 22.59 9.31
N PRO A 31 10.77 22.18 10.29
CA PRO A 31 9.37 22.61 10.31
C PRO A 31 9.29 24.14 10.46
N PRO A 32 8.32 24.79 9.81
CA PRO A 32 8.10 26.21 10.01
C PRO A 32 7.67 26.47 11.46
N SER A 33 8.18 27.56 12.03
CA SER A 33 7.80 27.98 13.38
C SER A 33 6.32 28.39 13.42
N PRO A 34 5.60 28.09 14.50
CA PRO A 34 4.23 28.56 14.66
C PRO A 34 4.20 30.09 14.72
N HIS A 35 3.33 30.70 13.93
CA HIS A 35 3.03 32.12 14.00
C HIS A 35 2.19 32.39 15.27
N PRO A 36 2.34 33.55 15.94
CA PRO A 36 1.53 33.86 17.13
C PRO A 36 0.01 33.83 16.94
N ASN A 37 -0.44 33.97 15.68
CA ASN A 37 -1.86 33.92 15.31
C ASN A 37 -2.31 32.54 14.82
N ASP A 38 -1.43 31.54 14.79
CA ASP A 38 -1.84 30.19 14.45
C ASP A 38 -2.78 29.63 15.52
N PRO A 39 -3.85 28.93 15.13
CA PRO A 39 -4.72 28.27 16.10
C PRO A 39 -3.91 27.33 16.99
N LEU A 40 -4.19 27.35 18.29
CA LEU A 40 -3.63 26.37 19.21
C LEU A 40 -4.30 25.01 19.00
N PRO A 41 -3.60 23.89 19.30
CA PRO A 41 -4.24 22.59 19.29
C PRO A 41 -5.45 22.57 20.24
N PRO A 42 -6.49 21.76 19.94
CA PRO A 42 -7.62 21.58 20.84
C PRO A 42 -7.16 21.20 22.25
N LYS A 43 -7.96 21.55 23.27
CA LYS A 43 -7.61 21.28 24.67
C LYS A 43 -7.25 19.81 24.86
N HIS A 44 -6.07 19.55 25.45
CA HIS A 44 -5.48 18.21 25.69
C HIS A 44 -4.86 17.50 24.49
N PHE A 45 -4.93 18.09 23.30
CA PHE A 45 -4.29 17.59 22.09
C PHE A 45 -2.97 18.33 21.80
N LEU A 46 -2.16 17.74 20.93
CA LEU A 46 -0.89 18.27 20.44
C LEU A 46 -0.90 18.24 18.92
N TYR A 47 -0.30 19.24 18.28
CA TYR A 47 0.02 19.14 16.86
C TYR A 47 1.25 18.27 16.65
N PRO A 48 1.38 17.62 15.47
CA PRO A 48 2.61 16.96 15.06
C PRO A 48 3.81 17.89 15.21
N GLN A 49 4.94 17.31 15.59
CA GLN A 49 6.21 18.01 15.76
C GLN A 49 7.27 17.22 15.00
N ALA A 50 7.65 17.73 13.84
CA ALA A 50 8.71 17.18 13.05
C ALA A 50 10.07 17.51 13.70
N PRO A 51 11.00 16.56 13.75
CA PRO A 51 12.39 16.90 13.97
C PRO A 51 12.96 17.65 12.75
N VAL A 52 14.20 18.12 12.89
CA VAL A 52 14.97 18.61 11.74
C VAL A 52 15.48 17.40 10.95
N PHE A 53 15.12 17.32 9.68
CA PHE A 53 15.62 16.29 8.78
C PHE A 53 16.86 16.78 8.04
N THR A 54 17.92 15.98 8.03
CA THR A 54 19.17 16.28 7.34
C THR A 54 19.37 15.30 6.18
N LEU A 55 19.69 15.82 5.00
CA LEU A 55 19.97 15.03 3.82
C LEU A 55 21.29 14.29 4.01
N ARG A 56 21.25 12.97 3.95
CA ARG A 56 22.41 12.07 4.00
C ARG A 56 22.61 11.39 2.66
N LYS A 57 23.85 11.40 2.17
CA LYS A 57 24.27 10.54 1.06
C LYS A 57 24.55 9.15 1.58
N THR A 58 23.96 8.14 0.96
CA THR A 58 24.16 6.73 1.34
C THR A 58 23.67 5.82 0.21
N SER A 59 24.42 4.75 -0.07
CA SER A 59 24.02 3.70 -1.01
C SER A 59 23.06 2.68 -0.39
N ALA A 60 22.67 2.84 0.89
CA ALA A 60 21.62 2.01 1.50
C ALA A 60 20.24 2.24 0.85
N TYR A 61 20.02 3.41 0.21
CA TYR A 61 18.79 3.73 -0.49
C TYR A 61 19.01 3.81 -2.00
N TYR A 62 18.01 3.41 -2.77
CA TYR A 62 18.06 3.39 -4.24
C TYR A 62 18.40 4.75 -4.87
N ARG A 63 17.97 5.85 -4.23
CA ARG A 63 18.29 7.21 -4.66
C ARG A 63 19.74 7.62 -4.44
N GLY A 64 20.50 6.89 -3.63
CA GLY A 64 21.83 7.30 -3.16
C GLY A 64 21.78 8.36 -2.05
N TYR A 65 20.59 8.72 -1.57
CA TYR A 65 20.38 9.69 -0.50
C TYR A 65 19.03 9.50 0.20
N VAL A 66 18.92 10.02 1.42
CA VAL A 66 17.73 9.96 2.29
C VAL A 66 17.71 11.17 3.24
N TYR A 67 16.53 11.66 3.60
CA TYR A 67 16.40 12.60 4.71
C TYR A 67 16.30 11.85 6.03
N VAL A 68 17.20 12.13 6.97
CA VAL A 68 17.31 11.43 8.24
C VAL A 68 17.06 12.39 9.40
N ALA A 69 16.33 11.93 10.41
CA ALA A 69 16.21 12.62 11.69
C ALA A 69 16.56 11.67 12.84
N PRO A 70 17.17 12.18 13.93
CA PRO A 70 17.46 11.36 15.10
C PRO A 70 16.17 10.89 15.78
N TYR A 71 16.18 9.65 16.28
CA TYR A 71 15.08 9.06 17.03
C TYR A 71 15.63 8.25 18.19
N SER A 72 15.16 8.53 19.42
CA SER A 72 15.59 7.87 20.64
C SER A 72 14.53 6.89 21.10
N ARG A 73 14.86 5.60 21.20
CA ARG A 73 13.92 4.56 21.67
C ARG A 73 13.46 4.83 23.09
N GLU A 74 14.40 5.20 23.98
CA GLU A 74 14.10 5.51 25.38
C GLU A 74 13.12 6.69 25.50
N ASP A 75 13.36 7.77 24.75
CA ASP A 75 12.48 8.95 24.79
C ASP A 75 11.10 8.64 24.17
N SER A 76 11.06 7.77 23.15
CA SER A 76 9.83 7.46 22.41
C SER A 76 8.75 6.76 23.25
N ILE A 77 9.14 5.86 24.16
CA ILE A 77 8.18 5.08 24.95
C ILE A 77 7.32 6.00 25.84
N ALA A 78 7.92 7.04 26.42
CA ALA A 78 7.21 7.98 27.28
C ALA A 78 6.60 9.15 26.49
N THR A 79 7.34 9.74 25.55
CA THR A 79 6.94 11.00 24.90
C THR A 79 6.13 10.77 23.63
N ASP A 80 6.53 9.84 22.77
CA ASP A 80 5.83 9.58 21.51
C ASP A 80 4.53 8.84 21.73
N HIS A 81 4.49 7.87 22.64
CA HIS A 81 3.23 7.21 22.99
C HIS A 81 2.18 8.25 23.44
N TYR A 82 2.54 9.13 24.39
CA TYR A 82 1.64 10.17 24.87
C TYR A 82 1.23 11.15 23.77
N ARG A 83 2.18 11.56 22.92
CA ARG A 83 1.95 12.47 21.79
C ARG A 83 1.00 11.87 20.77
N MET A 84 1.20 10.61 20.40
CA MET A 84 0.39 9.90 19.41
C MET A 84 -1.05 9.69 19.90
N LEU A 85 -1.26 9.37 21.17
CA LEU A 85 -2.62 9.29 21.74
C LEU A 85 -3.39 10.63 21.73
N ARG A 86 -2.70 11.75 21.51
CA ARG A 86 -3.23 13.11 21.64
C ARG A 86 -3.01 13.94 20.39
N VAL A 87 -2.66 13.34 19.26
CA VAL A 87 -2.36 14.11 18.06
C VAL A 87 -3.63 14.66 17.43
N ALA A 88 -3.64 15.96 17.13
CA ALA A 88 -4.67 16.62 16.36
C ALA A 88 -4.05 17.18 15.07
N PRO A 89 -4.77 17.15 13.95
CA PRO A 89 -4.26 17.73 12.71
C PRO A 89 -4.28 19.26 12.80
N PRO A 90 -3.18 19.94 12.42
CA PRO A 90 -3.18 21.40 12.29
C PRO A 90 -4.24 21.88 11.29
N SER A 91 -4.90 22.99 11.61
CA SER A 91 -5.94 23.58 10.74
C SER A 91 -5.44 23.94 9.34
N GLN A 92 -4.15 24.23 9.23
CA GLN A 92 -3.43 24.58 8.00
C GLN A 92 -3.35 23.42 7.01
N LEU A 93 -3.67 22.18 7.44
CA LEU A 93 -3.79 21.03 6.54
C LEU A 93 -4.99 21.18 5.59
N THR A 94 -6.01 21.93 6.01
CA THR A 94 -7.13 22.38 5.19
C THR A 94 -6.79 23.75 4.57
N PRO A 95 -6.99 23.95 3.25
CA PRO A 95 -6.66 25.24 2.64
C PRO A 95 -7.63 26.33 3.09
N LYS A 96 -7.12 27.57 3.18
CA LYS A 96 -7.96 28.75 3.34
C LYS A 96 -8.31 29.31 1.97
N ARG A 97 -9.60 29.55 1.72
CA ARG A 97 -10.05 30.31 0.56
C ARG A 97 -9.80 31.79 0.82
N VAL A 98 -9.15 32.47 -0.13
CA VAL A 98 -8.92 33.92 -0.08
C VAL A 98 -9.33 34.54 -1.40
N ASP A 99 -9.79 35.79 -1.36
CA ASP A 99 -10.04 36.58 -2.56
C ASP A 99 -8.72 37.20 -3.02
N GLY A 100 -8.15 36.66 -4.11
CA GLY A 100 -6.94 37.16 -4.74
C GLY A 100 -7.23 38.25 -5.78
N ILE A 101 -6.16 38.88 -6.30
CA ILE A 101 -6.25 39.92 -7.33
C ILE A 101 -6.86 39.36 -8.63
N ASP A 102 -6.54 38.11 -8.96
CA ASP A 102 -7.03 37.41 -10.15
C ASP A 102 -8.27 36.52 -9.86
N GLY A 103 -8.94 36.78 -8.73
CA GLY A 103 -10.11 36.03 -8.26
C GLY A 103 -9.82 35.14 -7.06
N PRO A 104 -10.82 34.32 -6.63
CA PRO A 104 -10.66 33.41 -5.52
C PRO A 104 -9.47 32.47 -5.75
N GLN A 105 -8.71 32.19 -4.70
CA GLN A 105 -7.60 31.23 -4.72
C GLN A 105 -7.53 30.47 -3.39
N TYR A 106 -6.91 29.29 -3.40
CA TYR A 106 -6.53 28.62 -2.16
C TYR A 106 -5.15 29.08 -1.71
N LEU A 107 -5.07 29.58 -0.49
CA LEU A 107 -3.81 29.86 0.17
C LEU A 107 -3.30 28.56 0.80
N HIS A 108 -2.15 28.10 0.32
CA HIS A 108 -1.45 26.94 0.86
C HIS A 108 -0.36 27.41 1.83
N GLU A 109 -0.74 27.62 3.08
CA GLU A 109 0.22 27.97 4.13
C GLU A 109 1.09 26.75 4.49
N PRO A 110 2.39 26.94 4.78
CA PRO A 110 3.21 25.93 5.43
C PRO A 110 2.54 25.48 6.73
N VAL A 111 2.64 24.19 7.05
CA VAL A 111 1.99 23.63 8.25
C VAL A 111 2.95 23.74 9.45
N PRO A 112 2.64 24.55 10.48
CA PRO A 112 3.51 24.71 11.64
C PRO A 112 3.85 23.37 12.29
N GLY A 113 5.11 23.20 12.69
CA GLY A 113 5.57 21.95 13.31
C GLY A 113 5.66 20.77 12.35
N CYS A 114 5.37 20.92 11.05
CA CYS A 114 5.45 19.83 10.08
C CYS A 114 6.40 20.17 8.91
N VAL A 115 7.01 19.16 8.31
CA VAL A 115 7.84 19.29 7.11
C VAL A 115 7.06 18.77 5.90
N GLN A 116 6.99 19.56 4.83
CA GLN A 116 6.48 19.06 3.56
C GLN A 116 7.49 18.08 2.95
N MET A 117 7.04 16.88 2.61
CA MET A 117 7.88 15.89 1.96
C MET A 117 8.28 16.37 0.57
N VAL A 118 9.56 16.21 0.24
CA VAL A 118 10.08 16.44 -1.11
C VAL A 118 9.81 15.19 -1.95
N PRO A 119 9.04 15.28 -3.05
CA PRO A 119 8.75 14.11 -3.87
C PRO A 119 10.01 13.44 -4.42
N GLY A 120 10.04 12.11 -4.36
CA GLY A 120 11.14 11.26 -4.81
C GLY A 120 12.20 10.96 -3.75
N VAL A 121 12.11 11.54 -2.54
CA VAL A 121 13.12 11.37 -1.49
C VAL A 121 12.55 10.54 -0.34
N PRO A 122 13.23 9.45 0.07
CA PRO A 122 12.90 8.74 1.29
C PRO A 122 13.17 9.55 2.56
N TYR A 123 12.38 9.29 3.59
CA TYR A 123 12.53 9.83 4.94
C TYR A 123 12.72 8.68 5.92
N ALA A 124 13.67 8.81 6.84
CA ALA A 124 14.00 7.79 7.82
C ALA A 124 14.33 8.39 9.19
N PHE A 125 14.17 7.56 10.22
CA PHE A 125 14.72 7.80 11.55
C PHE A 125 16.07 7.10 11.69
N GLU A 126 17.03 7.79 12.30
CA GLU A 126 18.27 7.21 12.81
C GLU A 126 18.05 6.81 14.27
N ILE A 127 18.07 5.51 14.55
CA ILE A 127 17.72 4.97 15.85
C ILE A 127 18.91 5.07 16.80
N ASP A 128 18.70 5.73 17.94
CA ASP A 128 19.67 5.95 19.02
C ASP A 128 21.02 6.53 18.57
N GLY A 129 21.01 7.31 17.48
CA GLY A 129 22.21 7.89 16.89
C GLY A 129 23.13 6.88 16.18
N ASP A 130 22.66 5.65 15.94
CA ASP A 130 23.39 4.67 15.13
C ASP A 130 23.13 4.93 13.64
N PRO A 131 24.11 5.46 12.88
CA PRO A 131 23.91 5.83 11.48
C PRO A 131 23.64 4.64 10.56
N ASN A 132 23.80 3.43 11.08
CA ASN A 132 23.55 2.19 10.38
C ASN A 132 22.15 1.63 10.70
N GLU A 133 21.50 2.07 11.79
CA GLU A 133 20.16 1.64 12.18
C GLU A 133 19.14 2.67 11.68
N LEU A 134 18.83 2.58 10.38
CA LEU A 134 17.84 3.45 9.73
C LEU A 134 16.49 2.77 9.64
N HIS A 135 15.44 3.43 10.14
CA HIS A 135 14.06 2.99 10.01
C HIS A 135 13.31 3.89 9.04
N THR A 136 12.90 3.36 7.89
CA THR A 136 12.23 4.16 6.85
C THR A 136 10.81 4.51 7.26
N ILE A 137 10.51 5.82 7.30
CA ILE A 137 9.20 6.38 7.58
C ILE A 137 8.31 6.29 6.33
N GLY A 138 8.84 6.72 5.18
CA GLY A 138 8.10 6.75 3.93
C GLY A 138 8.69 7.66 2.84
N ALA A 139 8.00 7.74 1.71
CA ALA A 139 8.33 8.61 0.58
C ALA A 139 7.06 8.96 -0.22
N ALA A 140 7.03 10.18 -0.77
CA ALA A 140 6.04 10.60 -1.74
C ALA A 140 6.64 10.60 -3.15
N PHE A 141 5.87 10.28 -4.17
CA PHE A 141 6.31 10.27 -5.56
C PHE A 141 5.29 10.91 -6.48
N THR A 142 5.79 11.66 -7.45
CA THR A 142 5.04 12.17 -8.60
C THR A 142 5.73 11.68 -9.86
N PHE A 143 5.07 11.73 -11.02
CA PHE A 143 5.76 11.39 -12.27
C PHE A 143 7.00 12.26 -12.52
N GLN A 144 6.96 13.53 -12.08
CA GLN A 144 8.09 14.43 -12.20
C GLN A 144 9.30 13.96 -11.37
N SER A 145 9.09 13.39 -10.18
CA SER A 145 10.20 12.86 -9.38
C SER A 145 10.68 11.49 -9.88
N LEU A 146 9.79 10.69 -10.48
CA LEU A 146 10.10 9.36 -11.00
C LEU A 146 10.74 9.36 -12.39
N ARG A 147 10.66 10.46 -13.16
CA ARG A 147 11.16 10.52 -14.56
C ARG A 147 12.66 10.24 -14.73
N PHE A 148 13.42 10.25 -13.64
CA PHE A 148 14.85 9.98 -13.62
C PHE A 148 15.19 8.51 -13.36
N ASP A 149 14.17 7.68 -13.07
CA ASP A 149 14.35 6.27 -12.78
C ASP A 149 14.32 5.45 -14.08
N PRO A 150 15.20 4.43 -14.24
CA PRO A 150 15.24 3.59 -15.44
C PRO A 150 13.92 2.88 -15.75
N ASP A 151 13.14 2.55 -14.71
CA ASP A 151 11.83 1.89 -14.80
C ASP A 151 10.65 2.88 -14.82
N PHE A 152 10.89 4.17 -15.06
CA PHE A 152 9.84 5.20 -15.11
C PHE A 152 8.69 4.83 -16.04
N TRP A 153 8.99 4.34 -17.24
CA TRP A 153 7.96 4.01 -18.24
C TRP A 153 7.09 2.83 -17.82
N ASP A 154 7.66 1.87 -17.09
CA ASP A 154 6.88 0.77 -16.52
C ASP A 154 5.96 1.26 -15.41
N ILE A 155 6.46 2.13 -14.53
CA ILE A 155 5.64 2.78 -13.50
C ILE A 155 4.52 3.60 -14.15
N TYR A 156 4.84 4.41 -15.15
CA TYR A 156 3.84 5.19 -15.88
C TYR A 156 2.77 4.30 -16.52
N LYS A 157 3.18 3.24 -17.22
CA LYS A 157 2.28 2.26 -17.84
C LYS A 157 1.36 1.59 -16.83
N ASP A 158 1.92 1.07 -15.74
CA ASP A 158 1.12 0.38 -14.71
C ASP A 158 0.19 1.36 -13.99
N THR A 159 0.63 2.60 -13.72
CA THR A 159 -0.23 3.66 -13.18
C THR A 159 -1.39 3.96 -14.12
N LEU A 160 -1.15 4.05 -15.43
CA LEU A 160 -2.23 4.23 -16.41
C LEU A 160 -3.18 3.03 -16.47
N LEU A 161 -2.69 1.80 -16.34
CA LEU A 161 -3.56 0.61 -16.27
C LEU A 161 -4.47 0.66 -15.05
N VAL A 162 -3.94 1.03 -13.88
CA VAL A 162 -4.74 1.24 -12.67
C VAL A 162 -5.79 2.33 -12.89
N ILE A 163 -5.41 3.50 -13.40
CA ILE A 163 -6.38 4.59 -13.62
C ILE A 163 -7.43 4.21 -14.65
N LYS A 164 -7.05 3.58 -15.77
CA LYS A 164 -8.01 3.10 -16.78
C LYS A 164 -8.99 2.11 -16.18
N GLY A 165 -8.52 1.17 -15.37
CA GLY A 165 -9.37 0.22 -14.67
C GLY A 165 -10.25 0.85 -13.59
N LEU A 166 -9.84 1.92 -12.93
CA LEU A 166 -10.65 2.54 -11.88
C LEU A 166 -11.64 3.58 -12.43
N ARG A 167 -11.21 4.41 -13.38
CA ARG A 167 -11.99 5.53 -13.95
C ARG A 167 -12.66 5.22 -15.28
N GLY A 168 -12.27 4.13 -15.93
CA GLY A 168 -12.65 3.87 -17.30
C GLY A 168 -11.87 4.73 -18.30
N CYS A 169 -12.02 4.40 -19.58
CA CYS A 169 -11.51 5.21 -20.68
C CYS A 169 -12.44 5.14 -21.90
N ARG A 170 -12.63 6.27 -22.59
CA ARG A 170 -13.37 6.30 -23.86
C ARG A 170 -12.52 5.83 -25.03
N LYS A 171 -13.22 5.30 -26.02
CA LYS A 171 -12.68 4.92 -27.33
C LYS A 171 -12.17 6.15 -28.07
N ALA A 172 -10.86 6.25 -28.27
CA ALA A 172 -10.28 7.01 -29.38
C ALA A 172 -9.86 5.99 -30.45
N GLY A 173 -10.57 5.94 -31.57
CA GLY A 173 -10.15 5.26 -32.80
C GLY A 173 -9.52 3.85 -32.65
N ASN A 174 -10.33 2.84 -32.28
CA ASN A 174 -10.10 1.39 -32.49
C ASN A 174 -9.69 0.49 -31.29
N THR A 175 -9.85 0.91 -30.03
CA THR A 175 -9.80 0.01 -28.85
C THR A 175 -11.15 -0.12 -28.14
N ASP A 176 -11.38 -1.23 -27.44
CA ASP A 176 -12.58 -1.43 -26.62
C ASP A 176 -12.63 -0.41 -25.45
N ALA A 177 -13.82 0.12 -25.17
CA ALA A 177 -14.01 1.07 -24.08
C ALA A 177 -13.96 0.33 -22.74
N VAL A 178 -13.30 0.91 -21.73
CA VAL A 178 -13.28 0.37 -20.37
C VAL A 178 -14.24 1.19 -19.51
N PHE A 179 -15.18 0.53 -18.84
CA PHE A 179 -16.10 1.22 -17.92
C PHE A 179 -15.40 1.57 -16.59
N PRO A 180 -15.77 2.67 -15.92
CA PRO A 180 -15.30 2.94 -14.55
C PRO A 180 -15.69 1.81 -13.61
N ILE A 181 -14.90 1.58 -12.56
CA ILE A 181 -15.19 0.53 -11.57
C ILE A 181 -16.52 0.74 -10.84
N THR A 182 -16.99 1.99 -10.78
CA THR A 182 -18.28 2.39 -10.19
C THR A 182 -19.49 2.04 -11.06
N HIS A 183 -19.28 1.63 -12.32
CA HIS A 183 -20.31 1.08 -13.19
C HIS A 183 -20.90 -0.22 -12.61
N TRP A 184 -20.06 -1.00 -11.94
CA TRP A 184 -20.44 -2.27 -11.34
C TRP A 184 -21.13 -2.06 -9.97
N PRO A 185 -21.97 -3.02 -9.52
CA PRO A 185 -22.63 -2.96 -8.22
C PRO A 185 -21.68 -3.36 -7.06
N ILE A 186 -20.54 -2.67 -6.95
CA ILE A 186 -19.50 -2.92 -5.95
C ILE A 186 -20.03 -2.82 -4.52
N ARG A 187 -19.49 -3.66 -3.62
CA ARG A 187 -19.93 -3.74 -2.22
C ARG A 187 -19.03 -2.91 -1.33
N THR A 188 -19.65 -1.99 -0.59
CA THR A 188 -18.97 -1.17 0.43
C THR A 188 -18.46 -2.05 1.56
N ASN A 189 -17.33 -1.65 2.14
CA ASN A 189 -16.77 -2.27 3.33
C ASN A 189 -17.70 -2.05 4.53
N ASP A 190 -17.79 -3.03 5.43
CA ASP A 190 -18.62 -2.98 6.65
C ASP A 190 -18.27 -1.81 7.57
N ARG A 191 -17.09 -1.22 7.39
CA ARG A 191 -16.60 -0.03 8.13
C ARG A 191 -17.09 1.30 7.54
N SER A 192 -17.70 1.30 6.35
CA SER A 192 -18.25 2.52 5.75
C SER A 192 -19.54 2.92 6.49
N PRO A 193 -19.72 4.21 6.83
CA PRO A 193 -20.90 4.64 7.57
C PRO A 193 -22.17 4.44 6.72
N ALA A 194 -23.24 3.94 7.34
CA ALA A 194 -24.54 3.72 6.69
C ALA A 194 -25.25 5.02 6.26
N THR A 195 -24.62 6.19 6.46
CA THR A 195 -25.18 7.52 6.25
C THR A 195 -24.95 8.07 4.85
N ALA A 196 -24.26 7.35 3.97
CA ALA A 196 -24.10 7.78 2.58
C ALA A 196 -25.48 7.90 1.89
N PRO A 197 -25.74 8.96 1.12
CA PRO A 197 -26.99 9.10 0.37
C PRO A 197 -27.24 7.89 -0.53
N ALA A 198 -28.51 7.50 -0.70
CA ALA A 198 -28.88 6.42 -1.61
C ALA A 198 -28.36 6.70 -3.02
N GLY A 199 -27.65 5.73 -3.61
CA GLY A 199 -27.01 5.85 -4.92
C GLY A 199 -25.62 6.48 -4.92
N SER A 200 -25.12 6.95 -3.78
CA SER A 200 -23.74 7.44 -3.65
C SER A 200 -22.72 6.34 -3.99
N LYS A 201 -21.69 6.72 -4.74
CA LYS A 201 -20.52 5.88 -5.06
C LYS A 201 -19.31 6.19 -4.18
N THR A 202 -19.48 7.11 -3.23
CA THR A 202 -18.48 7.47 -2.23
C THR A 202 -18.46 6.43 -1.12
N GLY A 203 -17.28 5.97 -0.74
CA GLY A 203 -17.09 4.93 0.27
C GLY A 203 -15.77 4.20 0.12
N SER A 204 -15.59 3.19 0.98
CA SER A 204 -14.42 2.30 1.01
C SER A 204 -14.81 0.91 0.53
N TYR A 205 -14.01 0.29 -0.35
CA TYR A 205 -14.30 -0.98 -1.01
C TYR A 205 -13.06 -1.89 -0.99
N ASN A 206 -13.20 -3.16 -0.60
CA ASN A 206 -12.07 -4.12 -0.60
C ASN A 206 -11.99 -4.84 -1.95
N LEU A 207 -10.86 -4.76 -2.66
CA LEU A 207 -10.69 -5.35 -3.99
C LEU A 207 -9.93 -6.68 -3.99
N ALA A 208 -9.01 -6.88 -3.04
CA ALA A 208 -8.19 -8.09 -2.95
C ALA A 208 -8.68 -8.99 -1.79
N SER A 209 -7.93 -9.10 -0.71
CA SER A 209 -8.32 -9.89 0.46
C SER A 209 -8.87 -9.03 1.59
N THR A 210 -9.58 -9.66 2.53
CA THR A 210 -10.10 -9.04 3.76
C THR A 210 -9.92 -9.99 4.94
N LEU A 211 -10.06 -9.45 6.15
CA LEU A 211 -10.08 -10.21 7.39
C LEU A 211 -11.52 -10.37 7.88
N LEU A 212 -12.02 -11.60 7.86
CA LEU A 212 -13.29 -11.93 8.51
C LEU A 212 -13.11 -11.89 10.02
N LYS A 213 -13.80 -10.96 10.67
CA LYS A 213 -13.79 -10.82 12.13
C LYS A 213 -14.74 -11.84 12.76
N GLY A 214 -14.30 -12.46 13.85
CA GLY A 214 -15.04 -13.45 14.63
C GLY A 214 -14.39 -13.62 16.00
N ASN A 215 -14.68 -14.72 16.70
CA ASN A 215 -13.94 -15.05 17.93
C ASN A 215 -12.51 -15.49 17.53
N GLY A 216 -11.48 -14.86 18.12
CA GLY A 216 -10.07 -15.15 17.84
C GLY A 216 -9.42 -14.17 16.85
N PRO A 217 -8.27 -14.53 16.23
CA PRO A 217 -7.49 -13.65 15.34
C PRO A 217 -8.14 -13.42 13.95
N GLY A 218 -9.33 -13.95 13.70
CA GLY A 218 -10.05 -13.81 12.44
C GLY A 218 -9.66 -14.85 11.38
N VAL A 219 -10.10 -14.65 10.15
CA VAL A 219 -9.74 -15.49 8.99
C VAL A 219 -9.45 -14.59 7.80
N VAL A 220 -8.28 -14.74 7.19
CA VAL A 220 -7.96 -14.01 5.95
C VAL A 220 -8.57 -14.76 4.77
N LEU A 221 -9.34 -14.05 3.96
CA LEU A 221 -10.04 -14.62 2.81
C LEU A 221 -10.17 -13.61 1.65
N PRO A 222 -10.40 -14.08 0.41
CA PRO A 222 -10.75 -13.21 -0.71
C PRO A 222 -11.94 -12.29 -0.40
N ALA A 223 -11.83 -10.99 -0.68
CA ALA A 223 -12.90 -10.05 -0.45
C ALA A 223 -14.15 -10.42 -1.26
N ALA A 224 -15.32 -10.24 -0.64
CA ALA A 224 -16.60 -10.48 -1.29
C ALA A 224 -16.98 -9.26 -2.15
N GLN A 225 -16.68 -9.33 -3.44
CA GLN A 225 -17.13 -8.35 -4.44
C GLN A 225 -18.13 -8.98 -5.43
N VAL A 226 -18.49 -8.23 -6.46
CA VAL A 226 -19.41 -8.66 -7.52
C VAL A 226 -18.84 -9.89 -8.24
N ASP A 227 -19.70 -10.88 -8.48
CA ASP A 227 -19.33 -12.12 -9.17
C ASP A 227 -19.72 -12.02 -10.65
N MET A 228 -18.99 -11.17 -11.39
CA MET A 228 -19.18 -10.94 -12.82
C MET A 228 -17.83 -11.06 -13.52
N GLN A 229 -17.77 -11.80 -14.63
CA GLN A 229 -16.52 -12.08 -15.34
C GLN A 229 -15.77 -10.81 -15.76
N ASP A 230 -16.47 -9.84 -16.36
CA ASP A 230 -15.88 -8.58 -16.82
C ASP A 230 -15.32 -7.73 -15.66
N PHE A 231 -16.05 -7.69 -14.55
CA PHE A 231 -15.59 -7.01 -13.33
C PHE A 231 -14.34 -7.70 -12.77
N SER A 232 -14.35 -9.03 -12.69
CA SER A 232 -13.21 -9.80 -12.19
C SER A 232 -11.96 -9.61 -13.06
N ALA A 233 -12.11 -9.59 -14.40
CA ALA A 233 -11.00 -9.31 -15.31
C ALA A 233 -10.44 -7.88 -15.15
N GLN A 234 -11.33 -6.90 -14.96
CA GLN A 234 -10.95 -5.51 -14.69
C GLN A 234 -10.20 -5.37 -13.35
N VAL A 235 -10.72 -5.98 -12.28
CA VAL A 235 -10.06 -6.00 -10.96
C VAL A 235 -8.72 -6.71 -11.03
N SER A 236 -8.64 -7.86 -11.71
CA SER A 236 -7.39 -8.60 -11.93
C SER A 236 -6.32 -7.72 -12.58
N THR A 237 -6.68 -7.00 -13.64
CA THR A 237 -5.78 -6.06 -14.32
C THR A 237 -5.30 -4.94 -13.38
N VAL A 238 -6.21 -4.36 -12.60
CA VAL A 238 -5.88 -3.30 -11.63
C VAL A 238 -4.95 -3.84 -10.54
N LEU A 239 -5.25 -4.99 -9.95
CA LEU A 239 -4.47 -5.58 -8.86
C LEU A 239 -3.08 -5.99 -9.33
N GLN A 240 -2.94 -6.59 -10.52
CA GLN A 240 -1.64 -6.92 -11.09
C GLN A 240 -0.79 -5.66 -11.33
N ALA A 241 -1.37 -4.61 -11.91
CA ALA A 241 -0.65 -3.34 -12.10
C ALA A 241 -0.29 -2.67 -10.77
N ALA A 242 -1.21 -2.66 -9.79
CA ALA A 242 -0.96 -2.10 -8.47
C ALA A 242 0.13 -2.86 -7.69
N SER A 243 0.18 -4.18 -7.81
CA SER A 243 1.22 -5.04 -7.24
C SER A 243 2.60 -4.68 -7.79
N ARG A 244 2.74 -4.59 -9.12
CA ARG A 244 4.00 -4.20 -9.76
C ARG A 244 4.41 -2.76 -9.41
N LEU A 245 3.46 -1.84 -9.31
CA LEU A 245 3.73 -0.47 -8.83
C LEU A 245 4.27 -0.47 -7.41
N ARG A 246 3.58 -1.18 -6.51
CA ARG A 246 3.95 -1.28 -5.10
C ARG A 246 5.38 -1.76 -4.97
N ARG A 247 5.77 -2.87 -5.61
CA ARG A 247 7.14 -3.40 -5.53
C ARG A 247 8.19 -2.39 -5.98
N ARG A 248 7.99 -1.76 -7.15
CA ARG A 248 8.91 -0.74 -7.68
C ARG A 248 9.05 0.47 -6.77
N LEU A 249 7.96 0.90 -6.15
CA LEU A 249 7.94 2.07 -5.26
C LEU A 249 8.47 1.74 -3.86
N LEU A 250 8.25 0.53 -3.35
CA LEU A 250 8.88 0.04 -2.11
C LEU A 250 10.40 0.01 -2.25
N ARG A 251 10.95 -0.54 -3.34
CA ARG A 251 12.40 -0.53 -3.61
C ARG A 251 13.00 0.88 -3.61
N LYS A 252 12.25 1.86 -4.10
CA LYS A 252 12.64 3.28 -4.15
C LYS A 252 12.51 4.00 -2.81
N THR A 253 11.72 3.44 -1.89
CA THR A 253 11.40 4.05 -0.59
C THR A 253 12.27 3.48 0.53
N LEU A 254 12.32 2.16 0.62
CA LEU A 254 12.98 1.44 1.69
C LEU A 254 14.50 1.44 1.52
N SER A 255 15.22 1.25 2.62
CA SER A 255 16.61 0.83 2.54
C SER A 255 16.69 -0.55 1.86
N LYS A 256 17.84 -0.90 1.27
CA LYS A 256 18.06 -2.21 0.64
C LYS A 256 17.84 -3.34 1.64
N ALA A 257 18.28 -3.16 2.89
CA ALA A 257 18.06 -4.12 3.97
C ALA A 257 16.57 -4.36 4.24
N GLU A 258 15.80 -3.30 4.49
CA GLU A 258 14.35 -3.41 4.73
C GLU A 258 13.62 -4.04 3.52
N PHE A 259 14.01 -3.67 2.29
CA PHE A 259 13.41 -4.21 1.08
C PHE A 259 13.71 -5.70 0.89
N GLU A 260 14.97 -6.12 1.04
CA GLU A 260 15.38 -7.52 0.88
C GLU A 260 14.86 -8.42 2.01
N LEU A 261 14.75 -7.90 3.23
CA LEU A 261 14.12 -8.62 4.35
C LEU A 261 12.62 -8.81 4.10
N LEU A 262 11.93 -7.78 3.59
CA LEU A 262 10.53 -7.89 3.20
C LEU A 262 10.35 -8.90 2.06
N GLU A 263 11.23 -8.90 1.06
CA GLU A 263 11.20 -9.88 -0.03
C GLU A 263 11.39 -11.31 0.49
N PHE A 264 12.43 -11.50 1.31
CA PHE A 264 12.70 -12.78 1.95
C PHE A 264 11.50 -13.28 2.77
N ASN A 265 10.90 -12.45 3.61
CA ASN A 265 9.77 -12.89 4.44
C ASN A 265 8.57 -13.29 3.59
N CYS A 266 8.30 -12.55 2.51
CA CYS A 266 7.24 -12.91 1.57
C CYS A 266 7.46 -14.29 0.94
N ASP A 267 8.68 -14.60 0.55
CA ASP A 267 9.03 -15.89 -0.05
C ASP A 267 9.04 -17.02 0.98
N ASP A 268 9.65 -16.79 2.15
CA ASP A 268 9.79 -17.79 3.23
C ASP A 268 8.44 -18.18 3.83
N MET A 269 7.53 -17.23 3.96
CA MET A 269 6.18 -17.46 4.52
C MET A 269 5.11 -17.69 3.45
N ASN A 270 5.50 -17.78 2.17
CA ASN A 270 4.61 -17.86 1.01
C ASN A 270 3.47 -16.82 1.09
N VAL A 271 3.76 -15.58 1.49
CA VAL A 271 2.74 -14.57 1.83
C VAL A 271 1.76 -14.40 0.67
N VAL A 272 0.47 -14.66 0.93
CA VAL A 272 -0.60 -14.65 -0.09
C VAL A 272 -0.99 -13.21 -0.41
N GLY A 273 -0.23 -12.61 -1.33
CA GLY A 273 -0.46 -11.27 -1.87
C GLY A 273 -1.22 -11.30 -3.20
N PHE A 274 -1.81 -10.16 -3.58
CA PHE A 274 -2.47 -10.02 -4.87
C PHE A 274 -1.49 -9.68 -6.00
N GLY A 275 -1.90 -9.95 -7.24
CA GLY A 275 -1.29 -9.41 -8.44
C GLY A 275 -0.13 -10.19 -9.06
N GLY A 276 0.25 -11.36 -8.51
CA GLY A 276 1.22 -12.25 -9.12
C GLY A 276 2.01 -13.09 -8.11
N LEU A 277 3.13 -13.68 -8.56
CA LEU A 277 4.03 -14.49 -7.73
C LEU A 277 5.15 -13.68 -7.05
N GLU A 278 5.32 -12.42 -7.44
CA GLU A 278 6.42 -11.61 -6.94
C GLU A 278 6.34 -11.38 -5.41
N PRO A 279 7.48 -11.30 -4.73
CA PRO A 279 7.53 -10.96 -3.31
C PRO A 279 7.19 -9.47 -3.09
N THR A 280 6.95 -9.07 -1.83
CA THR A 280 6.46 -7.73 -1.40
C THR A 280 5.01 -7.38 -1.77
N ASN A 281 4.30 -8.33 -2.40
CA ASN A 281 2.90 -8.14 -2.75
C ASN A 281 2.06 -7.82 -1.52
N ALA A 282 1.23 -6.78 -1.65
CA ALA A 282 0.25 -6.45 -0.63
C ALA A 282 -0.77 -7.60 -0.53
N THR A 283 -1.19 -7.90 0.69
CA THR A 283 -2.21 -8.93 0.94
C THR A 283 -3.61 -8.33 0.87
N GLY A 284 -3.76 -7.03 1.13
CA GLY A 284 -5.01 -6.29 1.04
C GLY A 284 -4.93 -5.14 0.05
N SER A 285 -6.05 -4.89 -0.64
CA SER A 285 -6.23 -3.70 -1.47
C SER A 285 -7.57 -3.08 -1.15
N GLN A 286 -7.56 -1.79 -0.81
CA GLN A 286 -8.75 -1.00 -0.52
C GLN A 286 -8.85 0.18 -1.49
N LEU A 287 -10.05 0.39 -2.02
CA LEU A 287 -10.40 1.51 -2.87
C LEU A 287 -11.24 2.51 -2.08
N ASN A 288 -10.72 3.72 -1.92
CA ASN A 288 -11.39 4.86 -1.30
C ASN A 288 -11.87 5.80 -2.40
N LEU A 289 -13.18 5.93 -2.54
CA LEU A 289 -13.80 6.85 -3.48
C LEU A 289 -14.41 8.00 -2.70
N SER A 290 -14.08 9.24 -3.07
CA SER A 290 -14.67 10.43 -2.47
C SER A 290 -14.98 11.49 -3.52
N SER A 291 -16.23 11.96 -3.53
CA SER A 291 -16.60 13.24 -4.12
C SER A 291 -16.12 14.41 -3.24
N LEU A 292 -16.23 15.65 -3.73
CA LEU A 292 -16.00 16.85 -2.90
C LEU A 292 -16.84 16.79 -1.60
N GLY A 293 -16.27 17.25 -0.48
CA GLY A 293 -16.91 17.28 0.85
C GLY A 293 -16.37 16.26 1.85
N ASP A 294 -16.94 16.29 3.06
CA ASP A 294 -16.38 15.72 4.30
C ASP A 294 -15.88 14.25 4.20
N LEU A 295 -14.57 14.03 4.24
CA LEU A 295 -13.92 12.71 4.12
C LEU A 295 -14.33 11.78 5.25
N PHE A 296 -14.48 12.30 6.46
CA PHE A 296 -14.91 11.48 7.60
C PHE A 296 -16.36 11.04 7.44
N LYS A 297 -17.25 11.93 6.95
CA LYS A 297 -18.63 11.52 6.62
C LYS A 297 -18.67 10.49 5.49
N ASN A 298 -17.71 10.55 4.58
CA ASN A 298 -17.64 9.74 3.38
C ASN A 298 -16.97 8.38 3.59
N LEU A 299 -15.93 8.32 4.44
CA LEU A 299 -15.07 7.15 4.64
C LEU A 299 -15.02 6.67 6.10
N GLY A 300 -15.72 7.33 7.02
CA GLY A 300 -15.68 7.03 8.45
C GLY A 300 -14.31 7.31 9.07
N ILE A 301 -13.84 6.43 9.95
CA ILE A 301 -12.54 6.55 10.64
C ILE A 301 -11.37 6.76 9.66
N GLN A 302 -11.48 6.21 8.45
CA GLN A 302 -10.43 6.34 7.41
C GLN A 302 -10.26 7.78 6.90
N GLY A 303 -11.24 8.65 7.15
CA GLY A 303 -11.16 10.09 6.90
C GLY A 303 -10.68 10.91 8.11
N SER A 304 -10.27 10.27 9.21
CA SER A 304 -9.75 10.92 10.43
C SER A 304 -8.33 10.44 10.75
N PRO A 305 -7.59 11.09 11.66
CA PRO A 305 -6.32 10.54 12.15
C PRO A 305 -6.52 9.17 12.78
N HIS A 306 -5.85 8.16 12.23
CA HIS A 306 -5.91 6.78 12.70
C HIS A 306 -4.61 6.04 12.40
N ALA A 307 -4.44 4.90 13.06
CA ALA A 307 -3.46 3.88 12.71
C ALA A 307 -4.20 2.63 12.27
N ASP A 308 -3.68 1.94 11.26
CA ASP A 308 -4.21 0.68 10.78
C ASP A 308 -3.64 -0.47 11.62
N SER A 309 -4.27 -0.75 12.76
CA SER A 309 -3.79 -1.72 13.75
C SER A 309 -3.73 -3.19 13.30
N ASN A 310 -4.15 -3.49 12.07
CA ASN A 310 -4.04 -4.82 11.48
C ASN A 310 -3.01 -4.89 10.35
N ASP A 311 -2.36 -3.77 10.03
CA ASP A 311 -1.26 -3.73 9.08
C ASP A 311 0.00 -4.32 9.71
N GLU A 312 0.88 -4.83 8.85
CA GLU A 312 2.17 -5.39 9.22
C GLU A 312 3.19 -4.28 9.49
N GLU A 313 3.81 -4.30 10.67
CA GLU A 313 4.78 -3.29 11.14
C GLU A 313 6.06 -3.26 10.27
N THR A 314 6.48 -4.43 9.77
CA THR A 314 7.66 -4.55 8.92
C THR A 314 7.40 -4.21 7.44
N ALA A 315 6.13 -4.09 7.04
CA ALA A 315 5.74 -3.73 5.69
C ALA A 315 5.35 -2.26 5.62
N ARG A 316 5.41 -1.68 4.42
CA ARG A 316 4.88 -0.32 4.19
C ARG A 316 3.58 -0.37 3.40
N THR A 317 2.68 0.55 3.66
CA THR A 317 1.47 0.76 2.90
C THR A 317 1.78 1.65 1.70
N HIS A 318 1.29 1.24 0.53
CA HIS A 318 1.37 2.03 -0.70
C HIS A 318 -0.01 2.60 -1.00
N PHE A 319 -0.10 3.92 -1.03
CA PHE A 319 -1.31 4.66 -1.35
C PHE A 319 -1.13 5.42 -2.66
N MET A 320 -1.91 5.06 -3.67
CA MET A 320 -1.99 5.80 -4.92
C MET A 320 -3.23 6.70 -4.88
N MET A 321 -3.00 8.01 -4.94
CA MET A 321 -4.05 9.02 -4.98
C MET A 321 -4.13 9.62 -6.38
N ALA A 322 -5.33 9.63 -6.95
CA ALA A 322 -5.64 10.27 -8.22
C ALA A 322 -6.77 11.29 -8.05
N VAL A 323 -6.55 12.53 -8.48
CA VAL A 323 -7.46 13.66 -8.26
C VAL A 323 -7.90 14.30 -9.56
N ASP A 324 -9.21 14.48 -9.76
CA ASP A 324 -9.77 15.26 -10.87
C ASP A 324 -10.07 16.67 -10.40
N LEU A 325 -9.06 17.53 -10.49
CA LEU A 325 -9.17 18.89 -10.01
C LEU A 325 -8.64 19.89 -11.03
N PRO A 326 -9.34 21.02 -11.23
CA PRO A 326 -8.86 22.08 -12.08
C PRO A 326 -7.59 22.71 -11.49
N PRO A 327 -6.79 23.40 -12.32
CA PRO A 327 -5.65 24.17 -11.85
C PRO A 327 -5.99 25.03 -10.64
N ASN A 328 -5.04 25.17 -9.71
CA ASN A 328 -5.18 25.94 -8.47
C ASN A 328 -6.18 25.38 -7.43
N SER A 329 -6.69 24.15 -7.63
CA SER A 329 -7.41 23.42 -6.59
C SER A 329 -6.46 22.80 -5.57
N ASN A 330 -6.96 22.51 -4.36
CA ASN A 330 -6.21 21.73 -3.39
C ASN A 330 -6.47 20.22 -3.57
N PRO A 331 -5.45 19.38 -3.79
CA PRO A 331 -5.60 17.92 -3.84
C PRO A 331 -5.99 17.26 -2.51
N GLY A 332 -5.93 18.00 -1.41
CA GLY A 332 -5.97 17.48 -0.06
C GLY A 332 -4.56 17.14 0.43
N ALA A 333 -4.22 17.55 1.64
CA ALA A 333 -2.97 17.13 2.26
C ALA A 333 -3.04 15.65 2.69
N PHE A 334 -1.89 15.03 2.93
CA PHE A 334 -1.78 13.75 3.64
C PHE A 334 -0.74 13.89 4.75
N LEU A 335 -1.10 13.60 5.99
CA LEU A 335 -0.28 13.77 7.19
C LEU A 335 0.26 12.41 7.67
N LEU A 336 1.55 12.35 7.97
CA LEU A 336 2.22 11.29 8.73
C LEU A 336 2.60 11.87 10.10
N ALA A 337 1.77 11.61 11.11
CA ALA A 337 1.72 12.43 12.31
C ALA A 337 2.91 12.22 13.25
N ARG A 338 3.43 11.00 13.38
CA ARG A 338 4.61 10.71 14.24
C ARG A 338 5.83 11.47 13.78
N ALA A 339 6.12 11.44 12.49
CA ALA A 339 7.26 12.13 11.90
C ALA A 339 7.02 13.64 11.66
N GLY A 340 5.79 14.12 11.83
CA GLY A 340 5.42 15.48 11.45
C GLY A 340 5.63 15.76 9.95
N LEU A 341 5.44 14.75 9.10
CA LEU A 341 5.60 14.91 7.65
C LEU A 341 4.24 15.09 7.00
N TYR A 342 4.16 15.89 5.93
CA TYR A 342 2.96 15.95 5.11
C TYR A 342 3.25 16.04 3.62
N VAL A 343 2.28 15.61 2.81
CA VAL A 343 2.29 15.70 1.35
C VAL A 343 1.18 16.65 0.90
N ARG A 344 1.49 17.56 -0.01
CA ARG A 344 0.53 18.45 -0.67
C ARG A 344 1.06 18.89 -2.03
N GLU A 345 0.89 18.04 -3.04
CA GLU A 345 1.38 18.32 -4.39
C GLU A 345 0.27 18.94 -5.25
N VAL A 346 0.26 20.27 -5.31
CA VAL A 346 -0.68 21.04 -6.14
C VAL A 346 -0.36 20.82 -7.62
N ASN A 347 -1.38 20.85 -8.49
CA ASN A 347 -1.24 20.63 -9.93
C ASN A 347 -0.63 19.26 -10.30
N CYS A 348 -0.68 18.28 -9.40
CA CYS A 348 -0.35 16.89 -9.69
C CYS A 348 -1.64 16.07 -9.80
N TRP A 349 -1.75 15.30 -10.89
CA TRP A 349 -2.88 14.40 -11.10
C TRP A 349 -2.79 13.14 -10.23
N ILE A 350 -1.57 12.59 -10.09
CA ILE A 350 -1.32 11.33 -9.41
C ILE A 350 -0.17 11.51 -8.43
N ILE A 351 -0.40 11.05 -7.21
CA ILE A 351 0.58 11.02 -6.12
C ILE A 351 0.63 9.58 -5.63
N HIS A 352 1.83 9.01 -5.56
CA HIS A 352 2.05 7.76 -4.84
C HIS A 352 2.71 8.08 -3.50
N LEU A 353 2.20 7.48 -2.44
CA LEU A 353 2.75 7.60 -1.10
C LEU A 353 3.08 6.20 -0.60
N VAL A 354 4.28 6.02 -0.07
CA VAL A 354 4.67 4.83 0.68
C VAL A 354 4.93 5.28 2.11
N PHE A 355 4.30 4.63 3.08
CA PHE A 355 4.38 5.03 4.49
C PHE A 355 4.09 3.84 5.40
N ASP A 356 4.37 3.98 6.69
CA ASP A 356 3.97 2.99 7.70
C ASP A 356 2.47 3.16 8.04
N GLY A 357 1.66 2.15 7.71
CA GLY A 357 0.21 2.15 7.99
C GLY A 357 -0.11 2.00 9.48
N THR A 358 0.82 1.44 10.27
CA THR A 358 0.66 1.27 11.72
C THR A 358 0.90 2.57 12.49
N ASP A 359 1.45 3.58 11.83
CA ASP A 359 1.60 4.94 12.36
C ASP A 359 0.35 5.79 12.15
N ILE A 360 0.14 6.77 13.03
CA ILE A 360 -0.99 7.68 12.90
C ILE A 360 -0.83 8.53 11.66
N HIS A 361 -1.80 8.42 10.76
CA HIS A 361 -1.83 9.14 9.51
C HIS A 361 -3.25 9.63 9.19
N SER A 362 -3.35 10.57 8.26
CA SER A 362 -4.65 11.10 7.84
C SER A 362 -4.60 11.75 6.46
N GLY A 363 -5.60 11.52 5.64
CA GLY A 363 -5.81 12.24 4.38
C GLY A 363 -6.87 13.33 4.55
N PHE A 364 -6.68 14.45 3.85
CA PHE A 364 -7.59 15.59 3.85
C PHE A 364 -8.29 15.71 2.50
N GLU A 365 -9.43 16.39 2.50
CA GLU A 365 -10.29 16.47 1.33
C GLU A 365 -9.68 17.27 0.21
N PRO A 366 -9.89 16.85 -1.04
CA PRO A 366 -9.70 17.75 -2.16
C PRO A 366 -10.72 18.88 -2.10
N SER A 367 -10.31 20.08 -2.50
CA SER A 367 -11.19 21.23 -2.56
C SER A 367 -10.94 22.03 -3.83
N THR A 368 -12.02 22.49 -4.47
CA THR A 368 -11.95 23.33 -5.66
C THR A 368 -12.77 24.61 -5.45
N LEU A 369 -12.38 25.67 -6.14
CA LEU A 369 -13.07 26.97 -6.11
C LEU A 369 -14.26 27.00 -7.07
N LEU A 370 -14.32 26.05 -7.99
CA LEU A 370 -15.46 25.85 -8.87
C LEU A 370 -16.66 25.33 -8.08
N THR A 371 -17.85 25.81 -8.44
CA THR A 371 -19.12 25.17 -8.05
C THR A 371 -19.18 23.74 -8.60
N ARG A 372 -20.12 22.92 -8.10
CA ARG A 372 -20.28 21.54 -8.58
C ARG A 372 -20.62 21.51 -10.07
N GLU A 373 -21.43 22.45 -10.53
CA GLU A 373 -21.83 22.61 -11.92
C GLU A 373 -20.66 23.04 -12.81
N GLU A 374 -19.84 24.00 -12.35
CA GLU A 374 -18.64 24.43 -13.06
C GLU A 374 -17.57 23.34 -13.10
N LEU A 375 -17.38 22.59 -12.00
CA LEU A 375 -16.47 21.45 -11.99
C LEU A 375 -16.94 20.37 -12.96
N LYS A 376 -18.24 20.06 -12.97
CA LYS A 376 -18.82 19.13 -13.93
C LYS A 376 -18.57 19.60 -15.37
N HIS A 377 -18.80 20.88 -15.65
CA HIS A 377 -18.53 21.46 -16.97
C HIS A 377 -17.05 21.35 -17.34
N TRP A 378 -16.14 21.71 -16.42
CA TRP A 378 -14.69 21.61 -16.62
C TRP A 378 -14.25 20.16 -16.89
N VAL A 379 -14.76 19.19 -16.13
CA VAL A 379 -14.49 17.75 -16.38
C VAL A 379 -15.02 17.34 -17.76
N GLU A 380 -16.16 17.89 -18.19
CA GLU A 380 -16.78 17.59 -19.47
C GLU A 380 -16.09 18.27 -20.67
N THR A 381 -15.46 19.43 -20.49
CA THR A 381 -14.83 20.19 -21.59
C THR A 381 -13.31 20.09 -21.61
N GLU A 382 -12.65 20.31 -20.47
CA GLU A 382 -11.20 20.51 -20.35
C GLU A 382 -10.43 19.23 -19.99
N LEU A 383 -11.04 18.30 -19.25
CA LEU A 383 -10.41 17.00 -19.00
C LEU A 383 -10.35 16.24 -20.33
N GLU A 384 -9.15 15.76 -20.69
CA GLU A 384 -8.88 14.99 -21.90
C GLU A 384 -10.04 14.01 -22.18
N THR A 385 -10.58 14.03 -23.40
CA THR A 385 -11.80 13.31 -23.78
C THR A 385 -11.78 11.82 -23.43
N ALA A 386 -10.58 11.24 -23.29
CA ALA A 386 -10.35 9.86 -22.89
C ALA A 386 -10.74 9.54 -21.42
N TRP A 387 -10.72 10.50 -20.49
CA TRP A 387 -10.83 10.24 -19.03
C TRP A 387 -12.14 10.74 -18.37
N ARG A 388 -13.11 11.19 -19.17
CA ARG A 388 -14.35 11.85 -18.75
C ARG A 388 -15.40 10.92 -18.13
N HIS A 389 -15.27 10.48 -16.88
CA HIS A 389 -16.22 9.45 -16.37
C HIS A 389 -16.68 9.42 -14.92
N SER A 390 -16.38 10.36 -14.00
CA SER A 390 -16.98 10.23 -12.66
C SER A 390 -17.30 11.52 -11.92
N GLU A 391 -18.42 11.47 -11.18
CA GLU A 391 -18.75 12.39 -10.07
C GLU A 391 -17.77 12.26 -8.89
N ILE A 392 -16.84 11.28 -8.96
CA ILE A 392 -15.79 11.06 -7.98
C ILE A 392 -14.61 11.97 -8.32
N SER A 393 -14.30 12.89 -7.40
CA SER A 393 -13.20 13.85 -7.56
C SER A 393 -11.86 13.27 -7.10
N ARG A 394 -11.87 12.25 -6.22
CA ARG A 394 -10.66 11.60 -5.71
C ARG A 394 -10.84 10.09 -5.62
N ILE A 395 -9.85 9.39 -6.14
CA ILE A 395 -9.69 7.95 -6.03
C ILE A 395 -8.41 7.67 -5.26
N GLY A 396 -8.53 6.88 -4.21
CA GLY A 396 -7.40 6.41 -3.41
C GLY A 396 -7.33 4.89 -3.46
N LEU A 397 -6.29 4.32 -4.06
CA LEU A 397 -6.04 2.88 -4.01
C LEU A 397 -4.96 2.62 -2.97
N VAL A 398 -5.33 1.96 -1.87
CA VAL A 398 -4.46 1.57 -0.77
C VAL A 398 -4.09 0.10 -0.95
N SER A 399 -2.80 -0.19 -1.05
CA SER A 399 -2.22 -1.52 -1.10
C SER A 399 -1.42 -1.73 0.18
N TYR A 400 -1.85 -2.66 1.03
CA TYR A 400 -1.29 -2.85 2.37
C TYR A 400 -1.07 -4.33 2.67
N SER A 401 -0.21 -4.62 3.64
CA SER A 401 0.04 -6.00 4.10
C SER A 401 -0.62 -6.16 5.45
N MET A 402 -1.53 -7.12 5.57
CA MET A 402 -2.16 -7.46 6.84
C MET A 402 -1.17 -8.27 7.67
N ARG A 403 -0.93 -7.88 8.92
CA ARG A 403 -0.08 -8.63 9.86
C ARG A 403 -0.42 -10.11 9.85
N SER A 404 -1.70 -10.43 9.92
CA SER A 404 -2.12 -11.83 10.01
C SER A 404 -1.88 -12.68 8.77
N ALA A 405 -1.89 -12.07 7.59
CA ALA A 405 -1.53 -12.75 6.35
C ALA A 405 -0.01 -12.83 6.16
N HIS A 406 0.70 -11.79 6.62
CA HIS A 406 2.14 -11.66 6.46
C HIS A 406 2.91 -12.57 7.43
N ASN A 407 2.55 -12.53 8.70
CA ASN A 407 3.16 -13.31 9.78
C ASN A 407 2.56 -14.71 9.95
N ARG A 408 1.51 -15.03 9.17
CA ARG A 408 0.76 -16.29 9.27
C ARG A 408 0.30 -16.60 10.71
N ASP A 409 -0.07 -15.57 11.45
CA ASP A 409 -0.55 -15.67 12.85
C ASP A 409 -2.03 -16.08 12.96
N THR A 410 -2.73 -16.16 11.81
CA THR A 410 -4.14 -16.51 11.73
C THR A 410 -4.42 -17.53 10.63
N TYR A 411 -5.65 -18.04 10.60
CA TYR A 411 -6.08 -18.95 9.56
C TYR A 411 -6.27 -18.25 8.21
N MET A 412 -5.65 -18.81 7.17
CA MET A 412 -5.84 -18.43 5.77
C MET A 412 -6.87 -19.36 5.13
N SER A 413 -7.92 -18.82 4.53
CA SER A 413 -8.93 -19.60 3.81
C SER A 413 -8.38 -20.07 2.45
N MET A 414 -7.43 -21.00 2.47
CA MET A 414 -6.71 -21.45 1.27
C MET A 414 -7.57 -22.36 0.40
N THR A 415 -8.13 -23.40 0.99
CA THR A 415 -9.00 -24.37 0.31
C THR A 415 -10.37 -24.42 0.97
N PRO A 416 -11.40 -24.96 0.30
CA PRO A 416 -12.63 -25.35 0.97
C PRO A 416 -12.31 -26.26 2.16
N SER A 417 -13.10 -26.14 3.24
CA SER A 417 -12.91 -26.97 4.43
C SER A 417 -13.05 -28.44 4.05
N VAL A 418 -11.96 -29.18 4.20
CA VAL A 418 -11.95 -30.64 4.13
C VAL A 418 -12.22 -31.20 5.53
N ARG A 419 -13.18 -32.11 5.65
CA ARG A 419 -13.42 -32.85 6.90
C ARG A 419 -12.55 -34.10 6.89
N PHE A 420 -12.22 -34.61 8.08
CA PHE A 420 -11.41 -35.83 8.24
C PHE A 420 -11.97 -36.97 7.35
N GLY A 421 -11.16 -37.48 6.41
CA GLY A 421 -11.55 -38.43 5.37
C GLY A 421 -11.42 -37.86 3.94
N ASN A 422 -11.66 -38.69 2.92
CA ASN A 422 -11.62 -38.30 1.50
C ASN A 422 -12.79 -37.35 1.16
N CYS A 423 -12.60 -36.05 1.42
CA CYS A 423 -13.44 -34.92 1.05
C CYS A 423 -14.77 -34.70 1.80
N GLY A 424 -15.28 -35.66 2.59
CA GLY A 424 -16.48 -35.47 3.44
C GLY A 424 -17.75 -34.99 2.70
N PRO A 425 -18.88 -34.78 3.41
CA PRO A 425 -20.10 -34.24 2.80
C PRO A 425 -20.00 -32.72 2.57
N GLU A 426 -20.67 -32.23 1.54
CA GLU A 426 -20.74 -30.80 1.22
C GLU A 426 -21.25 -29.95 2.40
N LEU A 427 -20.62 -28.79 2.61
CA LEU A 427 -21.08 -27.82 3.60
C LEU A 427 -22.37 -27.12 3.13
N PRO A 428 -23.31 -26.83 4.05
CA PRO A 428 -24.41 -25.91 3.80
C PRO A 428 -23.90 -24.56 3.29
N PRO A 429 -24.57 -23.89 2.36
CA PRO A 429 -24.12 -22.61 1.79
C PRO A 429 -23.82 -21.53 2.85
N LYS A 430 -24.56 -21.51 3.96
CA LYS A 430 -24.34 -20.57 5.08
C LYS A 430 -23.02 -20.76 5.83
N GLN A 431 -22.31 -21.86 5.60
CA GLN A 431 -21.01 -22.19 6.20
C GLN A 431 -19.86 -22.10 5.20
N ARG A 432 -20.12 -21.75 3.93
CA ARG A 432 -19.09 -21.60 2.90
C ARG A 432 -18.54 -20.18 2.96
N PHE A 433 -17.34 -20.04 3.48
CA PHE A 433 -16.55 -18.82 3.32
C PHE A 433 -15.90 -18.80 1.93
N ARG A 434 -15.52 -17.61 1.44
CA ARG A 434 -14.64 -17.54 0.27
C ARG A 434 -13.28 -18.13 0.63
N ASP A 435 -12.72 -18.86 -0.32
CA ASP A 435 -11.38 -19.44 -0.26
C ASP A 435 -10.57 -19.10 -1.52
N TYR A 436 -9.24 -19.10 -1.41
CA TYR A 436 -8.34 -18.77 -2.51
C TYR A 436 -8.35 -19.84 -3.62
N ALA A 437 -8.59 -21.11 -3.31
CA ALA A 437 -8.66 -22.16 -4.32
C ALA A 437 -9.83 -21.93 -5.30
N THR A 438 -10.96 -21.43 -4.82
CA THR A 438 -12.18 -21.24 -5.63
C THR A 438 -12.33 -19.80 -6.13
N HIS A 439 -11.83 -18.81 -5.38
CA HIS A 439 -12.09 -17.39 -5.65
C HIS A 439 -10.80 -16.56 -5.81
N GLY A 440 -9.63 -17.19 -5.73
CA GLY A 440 -8.34 -16.49 -5.69
C GLY A 440 -7.71 -16.23 -7.05
N GLN A 441 -8.13 -16.92 -8.12
CA GLN A 441 -7.42 -16.86 -9.42
C GLN A 441 -7.17 -15.43 -9.91
N GLU A 442 -8.21 -14.60 -9.90
CA GLU A 442 -8.11 -13.21 -10.38
C GLU A 442 -7.40 -12.27 -9.40
N ILE A 443 -7.42 -12.59 -8.11
CA ILE A 443 -6.72 -11.81 -7.09
C ILE A 443 -5.23 -12.11 -7.13
N LEU A 444 -4.84 -13.37 -7.31
CA LEU A 444 -3.47 -13.86 -7.20
C LEU A 444 -2.62 -13.65 -8.47
N GLY A 445 -3.16 -13.01 -9.50
CA GLY A 445 -2.43 -12.68 -10.73
C GLY A 445 -2.63 -13.66 -11.88
N GLY A 446 -3.78 -14.33 -11.93
CA GLY A 446 -4.14 -15.25 -13.01
C GLY A 446 -3.83 -16.71 -12.70
N GLN A 447 -4.14 -17.59 -13.66
CA GLN A 447 -4.12 -19.04 -13.49
C GLN A 447 -2.76 -19.59 -13.04
N GLU A 448 -1.67 -19.15 -13.68
CA GLU A 448 -0.32 -19.64 -13.38
C GLU A 448 0.15 -19.23 -11.98
N ALA A 449 -0.01 -17.95 -11.64
CA ALA A 449 0.37 -17.43 -10.33
C ALA A 449 -0.48 -18.03 -9.21
N TRP A 450 -1.78 -18.18 -9.44
CA TRP A 450 -2.67 -18.87 -8.51
C TRP A 450 -2.26 -20.33 -8.30
N ALA A 451 -2.01 -21.08 -9.39
CA ALA A 451 -1.63 -22.49 -9.30
C ALA A 451 -0.33 -22.67 -8.50
N ASN A 452 0.68 -21.85 -8.80
CA ASN A 452 1.95 -21.85 -8.07
C ASN A 452 1.79 -21.48 -6.60
N ARG A 453 1.00 -20.45 -6.25
CA ARG A 453 0.75 -20.10 -4.83
C ARG A 453 0.06 -21.21 -4.06
N MET A 454 -0.97 -21.82 -4.65
CA MET A 454 -1.70 -22.94 -4.04
C MET A 454 -0.79 -24.16 -3.88
N GLY A 455 0.02 -24.44 -4.89
CA GLY A 455 1.02 -25.49 -4.87
C GLY A 455 2.08 -25.32 -3.79
N ARG A 456 2.71 -24.13 -3.73
CA ARG A 456 3.68 -23.75 -2.69
C ARG A 456 3.10 -23.93 -1.29
N GLU A 457 1.84 -23.52 -1.09
CA GLU A 457 1.15 -23.69 0.20
C GLU A 457 1.02 -25.17 0.58
N LEU A 458 0.56 -26.03 -0.33
CA LEU A 458 0.38 -27.46 -0.06
C LEU A 458 1.71 -28.17 0.20
N VAL A 459 2.73 -27.86 -0.60
CA VAL A 459 4.09 -28.43 -0.44
C VAL A 459 4.69 -27.99 0.89
N ALA A 460 4.60 -26.70 1.24
CA ALA A 460 5.10 -26.18 2.51
C ALA A 460 4.36 -26.78 3.71
N GLN A 461 3.03 -26.93 3.63
CA GLN A 461 2.24 -27.58 4.69
C GLN A 461 2.63 -29.04 4.90
N LEU A 462 2.81 -29.82 3.82
CA LEU A 462 3.28 -31.21 3.91
C LEU A 462 4.67 -31.27 4.54
N TRP A 463 5.61 -30.49 4.03
CA TRP A 463 6.98 -30.45 4.53
C TRP A 463 7.01 -30.13 6.03
N ASN A 464 6.36 -29.04 6.43
CA ASN A 464 6.33 -28.61 7.83
C ASN A 464 5.64 -29.64 8.74
N GLY A 465 4.57 -30.27 8.27
CA GLY A 465 3.88 -31.33 9.01
C GLY A 465 4.74 -32.59 9.22
N LEU A 466 5.51 -32.98 8.20
CA LEU A 466 6.48 -34.09 8.31
C LEU A 466 7.59 -33.75 9.31
N GLN A 467 8.18 -32.55 9.21
CA GLN A 467 9.22 -32.10 10.14
C GLN A 467 8.74 -32.07 11.60
N GLN A 468 7.53 -31.56 11.86
CA GLN A 468 6.94 -31.56 13.21
C GLN A 468 6.69 -32.97 13.77
N CYS A 469 6.47 -33.95 12.88
CA CYS A 469 6.30 -35.35 13.25
C CYS A 469 7.62 -36.14 13.29
N ASN A 470 8.76 -35.51 13.03
CA ASN A 470 10.07 -36.18 12.82
C ASN A 470 10.00 -37.27 11.74
N LEU A 471 9.30 -36.99 10.64
CA LEU A 471 9.22 -37.86 9.47
C LEU A 471 10.08 -37.30 8.34
N ASP A 472 10.77 -38.19 7.64
CA ASP A 472 11.58 -37.84 6.49
C ASP A 472 10.79 -37.97 5.18
N LEU A 473 10.92 -36.98 4.31
CA LEU A 473 10.45 -37.06 2.94
C LEU A 473 11.56 -37.66 2.08
N GLY A 474 11.36 -38.88 1.59
CA GLY A 474 12.34 -39.57 0.73
C GLY A 474 12.48 -39.00 -0.69
N VAL A 475 11.77 -37.92 -1.00
CA VAL A 475 11.81 -37.20 -2.27
C VAL A 475 12.20 -35.76 -1.99
N ASP A 476 13.06 -35.21 -2.83
CA ASP A 476 13.43 -33.80 -2.79
C ASP A 476 12.20 -32.88 -2.95
N VAL A 477 12.15 -31.77 -2.23
CA VAL A 477 10.94 -30.94 -2.15
C VAL A 477 10.66 -30.19 -3.46
N ASP A 478 11.69 -29.79 -4.21
CA ASP A 478 11.50 -29.17 -5.52
C ASP A 478 11.06 -30.22 -6.54
N THR A 479 11.62 -31.43 -6.45
CA THR A 479 11.16 -32.57 -7.26
C THR A 479 9.68 -32.90 -6.98
N LEU A 480 9.26 -32.84 -5.72
CA LEU A 480 7.86 -32.99 -5.33
C LEU A 480 6.99 -31.87 -5.93
N SER A 481 7.40 -30.61 -5.80
CA SER A 481 6.67 -29.46 -6.35
C SER A 481 6.48 -29.62 -7.86
N GLN A 482 7.57 -29.88 -8.59
CA GLN A 482 7.56 -30.06 -10.04
C GLN A 482 6.78 -31.29 -10.50
N SER A 483 6.55 -32.28 -9.63
CA SER A 483 5.72 -33.45 -9.95
C SER A 483 4.21 -33.12 -9.92
N ILE A 484 3.83 -31.94 -9.46
CA ILE A 484 2.45 -31.47 -9.40
C ILE A 484 2.17 -30.57 -10.61
N SER A 485 1.01 -30.79 -11.23
CA SER A 485 0.53 -29.98 -12.34
C SER A 485 -0.89 -29.52 -12.09
N PHE A 486 -1.17 -28.24 -12.30
CA PHE A 486 -2.53 -27.75 -12.43
C PHE A 486 -3.08 -28.14 -13.81
N LYS A 487 -4.37 -28.48 -13.87
CA LYS A 487 -5.11 -28.72 -15.10
C LYS A 487 -6.24 -27.70 -15.20
N GLY A 488 -6.09 -26.77 -16.13
CA GLY A 488 -7.07 -25.73 -16.40
C GLY A 488 -8.34 -26.27 -17.07
N PRO A 489 -9.42 -25.48 -17.06
CA PRO A 489 -10.69 -25.85 -17.67
C PRO A 489 -10.58 -26.08 -19.19
N GLU A 490 -9.58 -25.49 -19.85
CA GLU A 490 -9.33 -25.66 -21.29
C GLU A 490 -8.34 -26.81 -21.59
N GLY A 491 -7.99 -27.63 -20.59
CA GLY A 491 -7.06 -28.76 -20.73
C GLY A 491 -5.57 -28.39 -20.78
N ASN A 492 -5.26 -27.10 -20.76
CA ASN A 492 -3.94 -26.53 -20.51
C ASN A 492 -3.43 -26.96 -19.14
N SER A 493 -2.16 -27.38 -19.09
CA SER A 493 -1.52 -27.81 -17.85
C SER A 493 -0.36 -26.89 -17.49
N VAL A 494 -0.32 -26.46 -16.23
CA VAL A 494 0.75 -25.64 -15.67
C VAL A 494 1.50 -26.51 -14.67
N GLN A 495 2.76 -26.81 -14.95
CA GLN A 495 3.64 -27.45 -13.99
C GLN A 495 4.02 -26.44 -12.92
N LEU A 496 4.04 -26.87 -11.66
CA LEU A 496 4.46 -25.97 -10.58
C LEU A 496 5.96 -25.70 -10.64
N GLU A 497 6.32 -24.48 -10.28
CA GLU A 497 7.70 -24.07 -10.08
C GLU A 497 8.28 -24.65 -8.78
N PRO A 498 9.62 -24.73 -8.67
CA PRO A 498 10.31 -24.91 -7.39
C PRO A 498 9.85 -23.93 -6.31
N LEU A 499 10.15 -24.25 -5.05
CA LEU A 499 9.98 -23.28 -3.98
C LEU A 499 10.99 -22.12 -4.20
N PRO A 500 10.62 -20.86 -3.91
CA PRO A 500 11.57 -19.74 -4.00
C PRO A 500 12.79 -19.89 -3.08
N LEU A 501 12.61 -20.62 -1.97
CA LEU A 501 13.64 -20.95 -0.99
C LEU A 501 13.55 -22.44 -0.69
N HIS A 502 14.60 -23.18 -1.05
CA HIS A 502 14.67 -24.60 -0.77
C HIS A 502 15.06 -24.82 0.71
N PRO A 503 14.23 -25.46 1.55
CA PRO A 503 14.44 -25.55 3.00
C PRO A 503 15.75 -26.22 3.44
N LEU A 504 16.26 -27.19 2.67
CA LEU A 504 17.57 -27.82 2.93
C LEU A 504 18.76 -27.10 2.27
N LEU A 505 18.70 -26.82 0.97
CA LEU A 505 19.80 -26.22 0.21
C LEU A 505 20.06 -24.76 0.64
N ASP A 506 19.01 -23.99 0.94
CA ASP A 506 19.11 -22.59 1.37
C ASP A 506 19.12 -22.44 2.90
N ARG A 507 19.32 -23.52 3.66
CA ARG A 507 19.19 -23.52 5.13
C ARG A 507 20.02 -22.43 5.80
N GLU A 508 21.26 -22.22 5.36
CA GLU A 508 22.15 -21.20 5.94
C GLU A 508 21.62 -19.78 5.66
N LYS A 509 21.19 -19.52 4.42
CA LYS A 509 20.57 -18.24 4.03
C LYS A 509 19.28 -18.00 4.82
N ILE A 510 18.39 -18.99 4.89
CA ILE A 510 17.13 -18.92 5.64
C ILE A 510 17.42 -18.64 7.12
N SER A 511 18.34 -19.39 7.73
CA SER A 511 18.70 -19.18 9.14
C SER A 511 19.28 -17.79 9.39
N ARG A 512 20.15 -17.30 8.50
CA ARG A 512 20.73 -15.96 8.59
C ARG A 512 19.66 -14.87 8.48
N MET A 513 18.78 -14.97 7.49
CA MET A 513 17.72 -13.97 7.27
C MET A 513 16.67 -14.00 8.38
N ARG A 514 16.25 -15.18 8.87
CA ARG A 514 15.32 -15.30 10.01
C ARG A 514 15.87 -14.68 11.29
N SER A 515 17.18 -14.80 11.54
CA SER A 515 17.80 -14.18 12.72
C SER A 515 17.71 -12.65 12.75
N GLN A 516 17.41 -12.01 11.61
CA GLN A 516 17.21 -10.56 11.51
C GLN A 516 15.85 -10.11 12.08
N PHE A 517 14.89 -11.03 12.24
CA PHE A 517 13.57 -10.74 12.83
C PHE A 517 13.53 -11.00 14.35
N GLU A 518 14.58 -11.56 14.95
CA GLU A 518 14.63 -11.92 16.38
C GLU A 518 15.01 -10.74 17.31
N TYR A 519 14.98 -9.50 16.79
CA TYR A 519 15.44 -8.29 17.49
C TYR A 519 14.32 -7.41 18.06
#